data_AF-A0A2T9JUC9-F1
#
_entry.id   AF-A0A2T9JUC9-F1
#
_cell.length_a   1.000
_cell.length_b   1.000
_cell.length_c   1.000
_cell.angle_alpha   90.00
_cell.angle_beta   90.00
_cell.angle_gamma   90.00
#
_symmetry.space_group_name_H-M   'P 1'
#
loop_
_entity.id
_entity.type
_entity.pdbx_description
1 polymer ?
#
loop_
_entity_poly.entity_id
_entity_poly.type
_entity_poly.pdbx_seq_one_letter_code
_entity_poly.pdbx_strand_id
1 'polypeptide(L)'
;MNDNSPKTRPSGAPGSAFFIASWKSLEEGLTLMAGTPERERLVPETVSALRKAQAAGDPPSKLLLRVLAATAFLSDDSPIRSERGEVGAMT
;
A
#
# COMPACT_ATOMS: atom_id res chain seq x y z
N MET A 1 -20.12 -12.70 -50.20
CA MET A 1 -19.15 -13.00 -49.14
C MET A 1 -18.61 -11.68 -48.61
N ASN A 2 -18.93 -11.34 -47.36
CA ASN A 2 -18.46 -10.11 -46.72
C ASN A 2 -17.56 -10.52 -45.54
N ASP A 3 -16.24 -10.52 -45.76
CA ASP A 3 -15.26 -10.78 -44.70
C ASP A 3 -14.90 -9.47 -43.99
N ASN A 4 -15.75 -9.07 -43.03
CA ASN A 4 -15.46 -7.99 -42.09
C ASN A 4 -15.11 -8.61 -40.73
N SER A 5 -13.87 -9.07 -40.57
CA SER A 5 -13.34 -9.48 -39.26
C SER A 5 -12.48 -8.34 -38.68
N PRO A 6 -12.87 -7.74 -37.54
CA PRO A 6 -12.12 -6.63 -36.97
C PRO A 6 -10.86 -7.11 -36.25
N LYS A 7 -9.71 -6.74 -36.83
CA LYS A 7 -8.47 -6.30 -36.17
C LYS A 7 -8.41 -6.44 -34.64
N THR A 8 -8.04 -7.61 -34.13
CA THR A 8 -7.57 -7.78 -32.75
C THR A 8 -6.08 -7.44 -32.66
N ARG A 9 -5.79 -6.18 -32.31
CA ARG A 9 -4.46 -5.73 -31.86
C ARG A 9 -4.15 -6.36 -30.49
N PRO A 10 -2.87 -6.60 -30.16
CA PRO A 10 -2.48 -7.41 -29.01
C PRO A 10 -2.78 -6.67 -27.71
N SER A 11 -3.77 -7.15 -26.94
CA SER A 11 -3.97 -6.74 -25.55
C SER A 11 -3.08 -7.57 -24.62
N GLY A 12 -1.77 -7.53 -24.87
CA GLY A 12 -0.77 -7.94 -23.89
C GLY A 12 -0.40 -6.69 -23.10
N ALA A 13 -1.20 -6.33 -22.11
CA ALA A 13 -0.79 -5.33 -21.13
C ALA A 13 0.60 -5.75 -20.61
N PRO A 14 1.62 -4.88 -20.67
CA PRO A 14 2.94 -5.23 -20.17
C PRO A 14 2.78 -5.67 -18.71
N GLY A 15 3.31 -6.84 -18.40
CA GLY A 15 3.26 -7.43 -17.07
C GLY A 15 3.50 -6.35 -16.04
N SER A 16 2.50 -6.17 -15.17
CA SER A 16 2.50 -5.13 -14.16
C SER A 16 3.86 -5.14 -13.45
N ALA A 17 4.67 -4.13 -13.73
CA ALA A 17 6.01 -4.01 -13.21
C ALA A 17 5.90 -3.61 -11.74
N PHE A 18 5.67 -4.58 -10.86
CA PHE A 18 5.75 -4.37 -9.43
C PHE A 18 7.22 -4.20 -9.07
N PHE A 19 7.70 -2.97 -9.14
CA PHE A 19 8.92 -2.56 -8.48
C PHE A 19 8.69 -2.59 -6.97
N ILE A 20 8.72 -3.79 -6.40
CA ILE A 20 9.17 -3.92 -5.02
C ILE A 20 10.68 -4.17 -5.15
N ALA A 21 11.45 -3.07 -5.22
CA ALA A 21 12.78 -3.09 -4.62
C ALA A 21 12.63 -3.81 -3.29
N SER A 22 13.46 -4.80 -3.01
CA SER A 22 13.33 -5.81 -1.94
C SER A 22 12.46 -5.41 -0.74
N TRP A 23 11.81 -6.37 -0.06
CA TRP A 23 11.04 -6.05 1.16
C TRP A 23 11.78 -5.16 2.17
N LYS A 24 13.12 -5.21 2.20
CA LYS A 24 13.99 -4.32 2.95
C LYS A 24 13.98 -2.88 2.42
N SER A 25 14.05 -2.66 1.11
CA SER A 25 13.93 -1.34 0.49
C SER A 25 12.53 -0.71 0.70
N LEU A 26 11.48 -1.53 0.73
CA LEU A 26 10.15 -1.05 1.10
C LEU A 26 10.11 -0.59 2.56
N GLU A 27 10.69 -1.38 3.46
CA GLU A 27 10.79 -1.05 4.89
C GLU A 27 11.59 0.25 5.10
N GLU A 28 12.76 0.38 4.47
CA GLU A 28 13.57 1.61 4.50
C GLU A 28 12.80 2.82 3.95
N GLY A 29 12.10 2.66 2.82
CA GLY A 29 11.28 3.73 2.24
C GLY A 29 10.11 4.15 3.13
N LEU A 30 9.43 3.19 3.77
CA LEU A 30 8.35 3.47 4.71
C LEU A 30 8.85 4.15 5.98
N THR A 31 10.02 3.77 6.50
CA THR A 31 10.67 4.44 7.63
C THR A 31 11.02 5.88 7.29
N LEU A 32 11.60 6.15 6.12
CA LEU A 32 11.90 7.52 5.68
C LEU A 32 10.65 8.39 5.51
N MET A 33 9.53 7.77 5.14
CA MET A 33 8.25 8.44 4.92
C MET A 33 7.39 8.55 6.19
N ALA A 34 7.77 7.86 7.27
CA ALA A 34 7.08 7.97 8.55
C ALA A 34 7.43 9.33 9.16
N GLY A 35 6.46 10.24 9.22
CA GLY A 35 6.70 11.61 9.69
C GLY A 35 6.97 11.71 11.20
N THR A 36 6.68 10.65 11.96
CA THR A 36 6.78 10.63 13.42
C THR A 36 7.41 9.33 13.94
N PRO A 37 8.12 9.37 15.09
CA PRO A 37 8.74 8.18 15.69
C PRO A 37 7.70 7.13 16.14
N GLU A 38 6.47 7.52 16.43
CA GLU A 38 5.37 6.59 16.71
C GLU A 38 4.98 5.79 15.47
N ARG A 39 4.93 6.44 14.30
CA ARG A 39 4.60 5.79 13.02
C ARG A 39 5.76 4.94 12.51
N GLU A 40 7.01 5.37 12.72
CA GLU A 40 8.20 4.56 12.41
C GLU A 40 8.18 3.19 13.11
N ARG A 41 7.72 3.12 14.36
CA ARG A 41 7.59 1.86 15.10
C ARG A 41 6.58 0.88 14.49
N LEU A 42 5.62 1.38 13.71
CA LEU A 42 4.59 0.58 13.05
C LEU A 42 5.06 0.03 11.69
N VAL A 43 6.19 0.52 11.17
CA VAL A 43 6.72 0.10 9.85
C VAL A 43 7.01 -1.40 9.80
N PRO A 44 7.70 -2.04 10.78
CA PRO A 44 7.97 -3.48 10.73
C PRO A 44 6.69 -4.32 10.76
N GLU A 45 5.69 -3.90 11.54
CA GLU A 45 4.39 -4.58 11.61
C GLU A 45 3.63 -4.46 10.29
N THR A 46 3.64 -3.27 9.70
CA THR A 46 3.02 -2.98 8.40
C THR A 46 3.65 -3.83 7.29
N VAL A 47 4.98 -3.90 7.23
CA VAL A 47 5.71 -4.76 6.27
C VAL A 47 5.38 -6.23 6.49
N SER A 48 5.28 -6.68 7.74
CA SER A 48 4.87 -8.05 8.08
C SER A 48 3.45 -8.36 7.58
N ALA A 49 2.50 -7.44 7.77
CA ALA A 49 1.13 -7.58 7.28
C ALA A 49 1.07 -7.63 5.74
N LEU A 50 1.88 -6.82 5.05
CA LEU A 50 1.99 -6.83 3.59
C LEU A 50 2.62 -8.13 3.06
N ARG A 51 3.60 -8.70 3.76
CA ARG A 51 4.16 -10.02 3.43
C ARG A 51 3.13 -11.13 3.58
N LYS A 52 2.35 -11.10 4.67
CA LYS A 52 1.24 -12.04 4.90
C LYS A 52 0.17 -11.93 3.82
N ALA A 53 -0.17 -10.71 3.41
CA ALA A 53 -1.09 -10.44 2.31
C ALA A 53 -0.61 -11.06 0.98
N GLN A 54 0.66 -10.88 0.66
CA GLN A 54 1.26 -11.48 -0.52
C GLN A 54 1.22 -13.01 -0.44
N ALA A 55 1.59 -13.59 0.72
CA ALA A 55 1.58 -15.03 0.95
C ALA A 55 0.16 -15.64 0.90
N ALA A 56 -0.86 -14.87 1.27
CA ALA A 56 -2.27 -15.26 1.15
C ALA A 56 -2.79 -15.30 -0.30
N GLY A 57 -1.96 -14.91 -1.29
CA GLY A 57 -2.32 -14.92 -2.70
C GLY A 57 -3.18 -13.72 -3.11
N ASP A 58 -3.12 -12.59 -2.38
CA ASP A 58 -3.85 -11.39 -2.78
C ASP A 58 -3.41 -10.93 -4.18
N PRO A 59 -4.35 -10.50 -5.03
CA PRO A 59 -4.02 -9.98 -6.35
C PRO A 59 -2.99 -8.85 -6.24
N PRO A 60 -2.01 -8.80 -7.15
CA PRO A 60 -0.95 -7.81 -7.06
C PRO A 60 -1.46 -6.35 -7.00
N SER A 61 -2.52 -6.01 -7.73
CA SER A 61 -3.17 -4.69 -7.65
C SER A 61 -3.70 -4.36 -6.25
N LYS A 62 -4.23 -5.35 -5.53
CA LYS A 62 -4.72 -5.21 -4.15
C LYS A 62 -3.56 -5.05 -3.18
N LEU A 63 -2.44 -5.73 -3.40
CA LEU A 63 -1.22 -5.54 -2.62
C LEU A 63 -0.68 -4.11 -2.78
N LEU A 64 -0.65 -3.57 -4.00
CA LEU A 64 -0.29 -2.15 -4.23
C LEU A 64 -1.19 -1.19 -3.50
N LEU A 65 -2.51 -1.38 -3.57
CA LEU A 65 -3.45 -0.52 -2.84
C LEU A 65 -3.19 -0.54 -1.34
N ARG A 66 -2.80 -1.69 -0.78
CA ARG A 66 -2.42 -1.79 0.64
C ARG A 66 -1.09 -1.11 0.93
N VAL A 67 -0.09 -1.22 0.04
CA VAL A 67 1.18 -0.49 0.17
C VAL A 67 0.91 1.02 0.17
N LEU A 68 0.11 1.51 -0.79
CA LEU A 68 -0.26 2.93 -0.87
C LEU A 68 -1.03 3.41 0.36
N ALA A 69 -1.98 2.61 0.85
CA ALA A 69 -2.71 2.93 2.07
C ALA A 69 -1.80 2.96 3.30
N ALA A 70 -0.88 2.00 3.42
CA ALA A 70 0.14 1.97 4.47
C ALA A 70 1.06 3.19 4.41
N THR A 71 1.53 3.57 3.22
CA THR A 71 2.34 4.78 3.02
C THR A 71 1.55 6.03 3.43
N ALA A 72 0.31 6.19 2.96
CA ALA A 72 -0.53 7.32 3.34
C ALA A 72 -0.76 7.38 4.86
N PHE A 73 -0.96 6.22 5.51
CA PHE A 73 -1.09 6.13 6.96
C PHE A 73 0.24 6.37 7.70
N LEU A 74 1.40 6.14 7.11
CA LEU A 74 2.67 6.41 7.78
C LEU A 74 3.12 7.85 7.59
N SER A 75 2.80 8.45 6.45
CA SER A 75 3.16 9.82 6.08
C SER A 75 2.18 10.90 6.50
N ASP A 76 0.97 10.52 6.92
CA ASP A 76 0.04 11.48 7.50
C ASP A 76 0.61 12.05 8.82
N ASP A 77 0.53 13.36 8.98
CA ASP A 77 1.09 14.08 10.14
C ASP A 77 0.01 14.37 11.19
N SER A 78 -1.23 13.93 10.94
CA SER A 78 -2.31 14.05 11.92
C SER A 78 -1.92 13.30 13.21
N PRO A 79 -2.27 13.82 14.40
CA PRO A 79 -2.07 13.05 15.62
C PRO A 79 -2.79 11.71 15.46
N ILE A 80 -2.11 10.61 15.78
CA ILE A 80 -2.76 9.29 15.87
C ILE A 80 -3.82 9.45 16.95
N ARG A 81 -5.08 9.63 16.53
CA ARG A 81 -6.23 9.72 17.43
C ARG A 81 -6.34 8.38 18.12
N SER A 82 -5.67 8.26 19.26
CA SER A 82 -6.02 7.27 20.26
C SER A 82 -7.44 7.59 20.65
N GLU A 83 -8.41 6.76 20.24
CA GLU A 83 -9.78 6.81 20.75
C GLU A 83 -9.77 6.44 22.25
N ARG A 84 -9.21 7.33 23.07
CA ARG A 84 -9.16 7.22 24.52
C ARG A 84 -9.05 8.56 25.23
N GLY A 85 -9.58 9.62 24.64
CA GLY A 85 -9.67 10.92 25.28
C GLY A 85 -10.67 11.83 24.57
N GLU A 86 -11.74 12.17 25.27
CA GLU A 86 -12.58 13.35 25.02
C GLU A 86 -13.43 13.37 23.74
N VAL A 87 -14.47 12.53 23.72
CA VAL A 87 -15.80 13.02 23.31
C VAL A 87 -16.55 13.35 24.60
N GLY A 88 -16.31 14.53 25.17
CA GLY A 88 -16.95 14.89 26.43
C GLY A 88 -16.37 16.09 27.18
N ALA A 89 -15.85 17.08 26.47
CA ALA A 89 -15.55 18.37 27.08
C ALA A 89 -15.81 19.48 26.06
N MET A 90 -17.05 19.98 26.04
CA MET A 90 -17.41 21.36 25.70
C MET A 90 -18.93 21.50 25.95
N THR A 91 -19.25 22.08 27.12
CA THR A 91 -19.97 23.35 27.33
C THR A 91 -21.47 23.19 27.39
#